data_AF-A0A800BKB1-F1
#
_entry.id   AF-A0A800BKB1-F1
#
_cell.length_a   1.000
_cell.length_b   1.000
_cell.length_c   1.000
_cell.angle_alpha   90.00
_cell.angle_beta   90.00
_cell.angle_gamma   90.00
#
_symmetry.space_group_name_H-M   'P 1'
#
loop_
_entity.id
_entity.type
_entity.pdbx_description
1 polymer ?
#
loop_
_entity_poly.entity_id
_entity_poly.type
_entity_poly.pdbx_seq_one_letter_code
_entity_poly.pdbx_strand_id
1 'polypeptide(L)'
;MRSRFNTFWLSLVLGMGLWSCEPVVENVNYEEKLVVFCNLEANLPIARDTVFVTQSHGIDESHEDNEKWVSGATVEISTGERVFDFREVDELPGRYLCTDSSYVVESGVVYVLNVATEDHEVSASTEVPGEIRLESVANDSLWECEGNTVVEAINIYPFTLEELFQWQTTG
;
A
#
# COMPACT_ATOMS: atom_id res chain seq x y z
N MET A 1 -15.36 -71.28 28.90
CA MET A 1 -15.53 -70.20 27.92
C MET A 1 -14.47 -69.13 28.16
N ARG A 2 -13.36 -69.15 27.42
CA ARG A 2 -12.31 -68.12 27.51
C ARG A 2 -12.34 -67.32 26.21
N SER A 3 -12.79 -66.07 26.33
CA SER A 3 -12.88 -65.09 25.25
C SER A 3 -11.55 -65.01 24.50
N ARG A 4 -11.53 -65.43 23.22
CA ARG A 4 -10.45 -65.15 22.26
C ARG A 4 -10.82 -63.99 21.34
N PHE A 5 -11.49 -62.99 21.90
CA PHE A 5 -11.98 -61.83 21.16
C PHE A 5 -11.44 -60.57 21.84
N ASN A 6 -10.18 -60.19 21.57
CA ASN A 6 -9.78 -58.77 21.55
C ASN A 6 -8.29 -58.47 21.31
N THR A 7 -7.37 -59.43 21.40
CA THR A 7 -5.93 -59.08 21.36
C THR A 7 -5.43 -58.65 19.99
N PHE A 8 -6.00 -59.19 18.90
CA PHE A 8 -5.61 -58.84 17.53
C PHE A 8 -6.10 -57.43 17.13
N TRP A 9 -7.32 -57.07 17.54
CA TRP A 9 -7.86 -55.72 17.33
C TRP A 9 -7.14 -54.69 18.21
N LEU A 10 -6.76 -55.04 19.44
CA LEU A 10 -5.95 -54.16 20.29
C LEU A 10 -4.57 -53.88 19.68
N SER A 11 -3.89 -54.87 19.10
CA SER A 11 -2.58 -54.64 18.47
C SER A 11 -2.69 -53.83 17.18
N LEU A 12 -3.76 -54.01 16.41
CA LEU A 12 -4.03 -53.25 15.19
C LEU A 12 -4.28 -51.77 15.49
N VAL A 13 -5.10 -51.47 16.51
CA VAL A 13 -5.41 -50.09 16.93
C VAL A 13 -4.20 -49.42 17.60
N LEU A 14 -3.42 -50.16 18.39
CA LEU A 14 -2.19 -49.65 19.01
C LEU A 14 -1.10 -49.37 17.97
N GLY A 15 -1.02 -50.15 16.89
CA GLY A 15 -0.10 -49.91 15.77
C GLY A 15 -0.44 -48.66 14.96
N MET A 16 -1.73 -48.36 14.75
CA MET A 16 -2.16 -47.15 14.02
C MET A 16 -1.95 -45.85 14.82
N GLY A 17 -1.95 -45.90 16.16
CA GLY A 17 -1.72 -44.72 17.00
C GLY A 17 -0.28 -44.21 17.03
N LEU A 18 0.70 -45.03 16.64
CA LEU A 18 2.13 -44.65 16.66
C LEU A 18 2.60 -43.99 15.36
N TRP A 19 1.76 -43.96 14.32
CA TRP A 19 2.08 -43.33 13.03
C TRP A 19 1.53 -41.90 12.91
N SER A 20 0.75 -41.42 13.89
CA SER A 20 0.16 -40.07 13.87
C SER A 20 1.08 -38.99 14.46
N CYS A 21 2.41 -39.15 14.32
CA CYS A 21 3.34 -38.08 14.63
C CYS A 21 3.61 -37.31 13.33
N GLU A 22 2.75 -36.35 13.02
CA GLU A 22 3.09 -35.32 12.04
C GLU A 22 4.24 -34.51 12.64
N PRO A 23 5.42 -34.44 11.98
CA PRO A 23 6.52 -33.64 12.50
C PRO A 23 6.05 -32.21 12.66
N VAL A 24 6.26 -31.65 13.85
CA VAL A 24 5.96 -30.25 14.14
C VAL A 24 6.70 -29.40 13.11
N VAL A 25 5.89 -28.63 12.40
CA VAL A 25 6.17 -27.50 11.51
C VAL A 25 7.64 -27.09 11.50
N GLU A 26 8.24 -27.08 10.31
CA GLU A 26 9.60 -26.58 10.07
C GLU A 26 9.86 -25.34 10.94
N ASN A 27 10.93 -25.37 11.72
CA ASN A 27 11.44 -24.16 12.38
C ASN A 27 11.93 -23.23 11.27
N VAL A 28 11.01 -22.46 10.66
CA VAL A 28 11.34 -21.45 9.66
C VAL A 28 12.15 -20.40 10.40
N ASN A 29 13.46 -20.43 10.21
CA ASN A 29 14.34 -19.40 10.74
C ASN A 29 13.94 -18.07 10.07
N TYR A 30 13.77 -17.04 10.88
CA TYR A 30 13.41 -15.73 10.36
C TYR A 30 14.55 -15.19 9.48
N GLU A 31 14.20 -14.74 8.29
CA GLU A 31 15.11 -14.07 7.37
C GLU A 31 14.59 -12.64 7.12
N GLU A 32 15.44 -11.67 7.42
CA GLU A 32 15.15 -10.26 7.13
C GLU A 32 14.98 -10.05 5.62
N LYS A 33 13.95 -9.28 5.26
CA LYS A 33 13.63 -8.91 3.89
C LYS A 33 13.62 -7.40 3.75
N LEU A 34 14.05 -6.90 2.60
CA LEU A 34 13.91 -5.49 2.26
C LEU A 34 12.42 -5.15 2.09
N VAL A 35 11.98 -4.11 2.76
CA VAL A 35 10.61 -3.59 2.72
C VAL A 35 10.65 -2.16 2.25
N VAL A 36 9.87 -1.87 1.20
CA VAL A 36 9.77 -0.54 0.61
C VAL A 36 8.33 -0.11 0.60
N PHE A 37 8.08 1.12 1.07
CA PHE A 37 6.77 1.75 1.04
C PHE A 37 6.86 3.12 0.36
N CYS A 38 5.95 3.36 -0.57
CA CYS A 38 5.81 4.63 -1.26
C CYS A 38 4.33 4.85 -1.56
N ASN A 39 3.89 6.10 -1.46
CA ASN A 39 2.59 6.55 -1.92
C ASN A 39 2.82 7.65 -2.95
N LEU A 40 2.05 7.63 -4.04
CA LEU A 40 2.06 8.68 -5.06
C LEU A 40 0.71 9.39 -5.04
N GLU A 41 0.72 10.69 -4.74
CA GLU A 41 -0.50 11.50 -4.73
C GLU A 41 -0.69 12.20 -6.09
N ALA A 42 -1.79 11.87 -6.79
CA ALA A 42 -2.12 12.47 -8.07
C ALA A 42 -2.30 14.00 -7.97
N ASN A 43 -1.89 14.72 -9.02
CA ASN A 43 -1.98 16.19 -9.12
C ASN A 43 -1.18 16.95 -8.05
N LEU A 44 -0.23 16.30 -7.39
CA LEU A 44 0.72 16.93 -6.49
C LEU A 44 2.16 16.76 -6.97
N PRO A 45 3.08 17.65 -6.57
CA PRO A 45 4.48 17.51 -6.92
C PRO A 45 5.08 16.22 -6.35
N ILE A 46 5.83 15.47 -7.17
CA ILE A 46 6.45 14.20 -6.76
C ILE A 46 7.43 14.36 -5.58
N ALA A 47 8.02 15.55 -5.42
CA ALA A 47 8.87 15.89 -4.28
C ALA A 47 8.14 15.93 -2.92
N ARG A 48 6.80 15.86 -2.89
CA ARG A 48 6.03 15.75 -1.64
C ARG A 48 5.97 14.32 -1.12
N ASP A 49 6.12 13.34 -2.01
CA ASP A 49 6.03 11.94 -1.66
C ASP A 49 7.36 11.45 -1.07
N THR A 50 7.26 10.58 -0.05
CA THR A 50 8.42 9.98 0.62
C THR A 50 8.47 8.50 0.33
N VAL A 51 9.64 8.02 -0.09
CA VAL A 51 9.93 6.58 -0.17
C VAL A 51 10.57 6.16 1.14
N PHE A 52 10.01 5.13 1.76
CA PHE A 52 10.51 4.52 2.98
C PHE A 52 11.17 3.19 2.66
N VAL A 53 12.41 3.01 3.11
CA VAL A 53 13.20 1.79 2.90
C VAL A 53 13.64 1.27 4.27
N THR A 54 13.20 0.06 4.59
CA THR A 54 13.45 -0.59 5.88
C THR A 54 13.66 -2.09 5.69
N GLN A 55 14.13 -2.76 6.73
CA GLN A 55 14.12 -4.22 6.80
C GLN A 55 12.89 -4.70 7.57
N SER A 56 12.38 -5.88 7.23
CA SER A 56 11.35 -6.53 8.02
C SER A 56 11.86 -6.79 9.43
N HIS A 57 10.93 -6.91 10.38
CA HIS A 57 11.25 -7.24 11.77
C HIS A 57 10.75 -8.64 12.11
N GLY A 58 11.51 -9.33 12.98
CA GLY A 58 11.05 -10.55 13.63
C GLY A 58 9.86 -10.24 14.55
N ILE A 59 9.03 -11.25 14.83
CA ILE A 59 7.85 -11.10 15.70
C ILE A 59 8.23 -10.62 17.11
N ASP A 60 9.38 -11.07 17.61
CA ASP A 60 9.88 -10.75 18.94
C ASP A 60 10.79 -9.50 18.97
N GLU A 61 10.99 -8.81 17.83
CA GLU A 61 11.85 -7.63 17.74
C GLU A 61 11.09 -6.33 18.06
N SER A 62 11.76 -5.42 18.77
CA SER A 62 11.28 -4.06 19.01
C SER A 62 11.19 -3.30 17.69
N HIS A 63 10.07 -2.61 17.46
CA HIS A 63 9.85 -1.79 16.26
C HIS A 63 10.16 -0.29 16.50
N GLU A 64 10.47 0.11 17.74
CA GLU A 64 10.68 1.51 18.10
C GLU A 64 12.12 1.99 17.88
N ASP A 65 13.05 1.07 17.65
CA ASP A 65 14.44 1.38 17.43
C ASP A 65 14.67 1.62 15.93
N ASN A 66 15.30 2.75 15.58
CA ASN A 66 15.63 3.13 14.19
C ASN A 66 16.66 2.18 13.51
N GLU A 67 16.88 0.98 14.06
CA GLU A 67 17.96 0.07 13.69
C GLU A 67 17.74 -0.61 12.33
N LYS A 68 16.49 -0.75 11.88
CA LYS A 68 16.16 -1.41 10.60
C LYS A 68 15.97 -0.46 9.42
N TRP A 69 16.09 0.85 9.62
CA TRP A 69 16.05 1.80 8.50
C TRP A 69 17.29 1.65 7.62
N VAL A 70 17.09 1.64 6.31
CA VAL A 70 18.18 1.38 5.35
C VAL A 70 18.68 2.69 4.77
N SER A 71 19.92 3.03 5.10
CA SER A 71 20.64 4.17 4.51
C SER A 71 21.39 3.80 3.24
N GLY A 72 21.66 4.81 2.39
CA GLY A 72 22.47 4.65 1.19
C GLY A 72 21.86 3.79 0.08
N ALA A 73 20.56 3.54 0.10
CA ALA A 73 19.87 2.87 -0.99
C ALA A 73 19.81 3.78 -2.23
N THR A 74 19.89 3.19 -3.41
CA THR A 74 19.57 3.87 -4.67
C THR A 74 18.07 3.75 -4.88
N VAL A 75 17.37 4.89 -5.00
CA VAL A 75 15.91 4.95 -5.12
C VAL A 75 15.52 5.78 -6.33
N GLU A 76 14.77 5.17 -7.25
CA GLU A 76 14.34 5.79 -8.49
C GLU A 76 12.86 5.49 -8.76
N ILE A 77 12.13 6.49 -9.25
CA ILE A 77 10.82 6.29 -9.87
C ILE A 77 10.91 6.69 -11.34
N SER A 78 10.27 5.95 -12.24
CA SER A 78 10.26 6.27 -13.67
C SER A 78 8.88 6.10 -14.31
N THR A 79 8.62 6.88 -15.37
CA THR A 79 7.41 6.81 -16.20
C THR A 79 7.69 6.28 -17.61
N GLY A 80 8.86 5.66 -17.81
CA GLY A 80 9.39 5.26 -19.12
C GLY A 80 9.97 6.42 -19.95
N GLU A 81 9.41 7.63 -19.82
CA GLU A 81 9.92 8.84 -20.48
C GLU A 81 10.92 9.61 -19.61
N ARG A 82 10.72 9.56 -18.29
CA ARG A 82 11.52 10.29 -17.31
C ARG A 82 11.87 9.40 -16.13
N VAL A 83 13.04 9.67 -15.54
CA VAL A 83 13.53 9.05 -14.31
C VAL A 83 13.66 10.14 -13.25
N PHE A 84 13.23 9.83 -12.03
CA PHE A 84 13.21 10.70 -10.88
C PHE A 84 14.07 10.08 -9.78
N ASP A 85 15.18 10.74 -9.45
CA ASP A 85 16.06 10.32 -8.37
C ASP A 85 15.54 10.79 -7.01
N PHE A 86 15.53 9.87 -6.06
CA PHE A 86 15.21 10.15 -4.66
C PHE A 86 16.48 10.12 -3.82
N ARG A 87 16.68 11.16 -3.00
CA ARG A 87 17.84 11.29 -2.12
C ARG A 87 17.44 11.05 -0.68
N GLU A 88 18.31 10.37 0.04
CA GLU A 88 18.15 10.17 1.48
C GLU A 88 18.07 11.53 2.20
N VAL A 89 17.18 11.61 3.18
CA VAL A 89 17.00 12.80 4.00
C VAL A 89 18.02 12.81 5.13
N ASP A 90 18.73 13.93 5.27
CA ASP A 90 19.72 14.11 6.33
C ASP A 90 19.13 13.81 7.71
N GLU A 91 19.89 13.08 8.53
CA GLU A 91 19.54 12.67 9.90
C GLU A 91 18.30 11.75 10.02
N LEU A 92 17.68 11.35 8.91
CA LEU A 92 16.49 10.50 8.87
C LEU A 92 16.72 9.29 7.97
N PRO A 93 17.40 8.24 8.47
CA PRO A 93 17.73 7.07 7.67
C PRO A 93 16.49 6.39 7.11
N GLY A 94 16.62 5.79 5.93
CA GLY A 94 15.52 5.07 5.29
C GLY A 94 14.44 5.94 4.68
N ARG A 95 14.56 7.27 4.71
CA ARG A 95 13.61 8.20 4.08
C ARG A 95 14.24 8.87 2.89
N TYR A 96 13.57 8.79 1.74
CA TYR A 96 14.09 9.34 0.49
C TYR A 96 13.05 10.27 -0.14
N LEU A 97 13.49 11.44 -0.60
CA LEU A 97 12.67 12.47 -1.24
C LEU A 97 13.19 12.78 -2.64
N CYS A 98 12.27 13.01 -3.58
CA CYS A 98 12.66 13.44 -4.92
C CYS A 98 13.20 14.86 -4.92
N THR A 99 14.25 15.11 -5.70
CA THR A 99 14.82 16.46 -5.84
C THR A 99 14.09 17.32 -6.89
N ASP A 100 13.31 16.70 -7.77
CA ASP A 100 12.51 17.41 -8.78
C ASP A 100 11.16 17.84 -8.20
N SER A 101 11.06 19.11 -7.80
CA SER A 101 9.81 19.71 -7.31
C SER A 101 8.91 20.26 -8.42
N SER A 102 9.35 20.19 -9.68
CA SER A 102 8.63 20.74 -10.82
C SER A 102 7.67 19.74 -11.47
N TYR A 103 7.95 18.46 -11.32
CA TYR A 103 7.10 17.40 -11.86
C TYR A 103 5.89 17.14 -10.97
N VAL A 104 4.70 17.16 -11.59
CA VAL A 104 3.42 16.86 -10.95
C VAL A 104 3.01 15.46 -11.35
N VAL A 105 2.61 14.62 -10.39
CA VAL A 105 2.17 13.24 -10.64
C VAL A 105 0.89 13.25 -11.49
N GLU A 106 0.97 12.63 -12.66
CA GLU A 106 -0.06 12.63 -13.69
C GLU A 106 -1.03 11.46 -13.52
N SER A 107 -2.33 11.72 -13.76
CA SER A 107 -3.36 10.68 -13.75
C SER A 107 -3.30 9.82 -15.02
N GLY A 108 -3.55 8.52 -14.90
CA GLY A 108 -3.50 7.57 -16.01
C GLY A 108 -2.09 7.17 -16.45
N VAL A 109 -1.06 7.53 -15.67
CA VAL A 109 0.35 7.20 -15.97
C VAL A 109 0.82 6.05 -15.07
N VAL A 110 1.62 5.16 -15.67
CA VAL A 110 2.29 4.06 -14.97
C VAL A 110 3.64 4.53 -14.43
N TYR A 111 3.84 4.33 -13.14
CA TYR A 111 5.06 4.64 -12.42
C TYR A 111 5.73 3.34 -11.98
N VAL A 112 7.04 3.24 -12.20
CA VAL A 112 7.86 2.11 -11.78
C VAL A 112 8.88 2.58 -10.76
N LEU A 113 8.78 2.06 -9.54
CA LEU A 113 9.72 2.26 -8.44
C LEU A 113 10.79 1.17 -8.50
N ASN A 114 12.05 1.57 -8.45
CA ASN A 114 13.20 0.68 -8.27
C ASN A 114 13.99 1.12 -7.03
N VAL A 115 14.30 0.16 -6.17
CA VAL A 115 15.13 0.37 -4.99
C VAL A 115 16.21 -0.69 -4.94
N ALA A 116 17.46 -0.25 -4.85
CA ALA A 116 18.63 -1.12 -4.77
C ALA A 116 19.49 -0.78 -3.54
N THR A 117 19.95 -1.82 -2.86
CA THR A 117 21.00 -1.79 -1.82
C THR A 117 22.19 -2.62 -2.30
N GLU A 118 23.22 -2.79 -1.48
CA GLU A 118 24.37 -3.64 -1.85
C GLU A 118 23.96 -5.11 -2.10
N ASP A 119 22.97 -5.60 -1.36
CA ASP A 119 22.60 -7.03 -1.33
C ASP A 119 21.24 -7.33 -1.99
N HIS A 120 20.38 -6.31 -2.15
CA HIS A 120 18.98 -6.50 -2.55
C HIS A 120 18.54 -5.49 -3.60
N GLU A 121 17.65 -5.94 -4.48
CA GLU A 121 16.96 -5.09 -5.45
C GLU A 121 15.47 -5.44 -5.43
N VAL A 122 14.62 -4.42 -5.35
CA VAL A 122 13.16 -4.56 -5.41
C VAL A 122 12.58 -3.57 -6.40
N SER A 123 11.57 -4.02 -7.13
CA SER A 123 10.87 -3.20 -8.13
C SER A 123 9.36 -3.35 -7.94
N ALA A 124 8.63 -2.26 -8.13
CA ALA A 124 7.18 -2.22 -8.06
C ALA A 124 6.63 -1.27 -9.13
N SER A 125 5.43 -1.54 -9.63
CA SER A 125 4.75 -0.67 -10.58
C SER A 125 3.33 -0.37 -10.13
N THR A 126 2.89 0.88 -10.32
CA THR A 126 1.51 1.29 -10.08
C THR A 126 1.02 2.19 -11.19
N GLU A 127 -0.28 2.19 -11.45
CA GLU A 127 -0.93 3.15 -12.33
C GLU A 127 -1.70 4.13 -11.47
N VAL A 128 -1.44 5.42 -11.64
CA VAL A 128 -2.26 6.46 -11.01
C VAL A 128 -3.63 6.42 -11.70
N PRO A 129 -4.75 6.25 -10.97
CA PRO A 129 -6.06 6.19 -11.59
C PRO A 129 -6.35 7.39 -12.50
N GLY A 130 -7.12 7.16 -13.56
CA GLY A 130 -7.56 8.23 -14.45
C GLY A 130 -8.41 9.30 -13.76
N GLU A 131 -8.54 10.45 -14.42
CA GLU A 131 -9.35 11.57 -13.94
C GLU A 131 -10.80 11.13 -13.64
N ILE A 132 -11.29 11.46 -12.45
CA ILE A 132 -12.71 11.34 -12.12
C ILE A 132 -13.37 12.68 -12.44
N ARG A 133 -14.26 12.69 -13.43
CA ARG A 133 -15.13 13.84 -13.71
C ARG A 133 -16.45 13.66 -12.99
N LEU A 134 -16.70 14.55 -12.03
CA LEU A 134 -17.99 14.65 -11.37
C LEU A 134 -18.79 15.72 -12.10
N GLU A 135 -19.83 15.32 -12.81
CA GLU A 135 -20.74 16.26 -13.46
C GLU A 135 -22.02 16.36 -12.61
N SER A 136 -22.48 17.59 -12.39
CA SER A 136 -23.81 17.79 -11.83
C SER A 136 -24.83 17.32 -12.87
N VAL A 137 -25.79 16.50 -12.44
CA VAL A 137 -26.94 16.21 -13.29
C VAL A 137 -27.77 17.48 -13.33
N ALA A 138 -27.74 18.19 -14.46
CA ALA A 138 -28.66 19.28 -14.75
C ALA A 138 -30.07 18.69 -14.92
N ASN A 139 -30.71 18.37 -13.80
CA ASN A 139 -32.10 17.99 -13.81
C ASN A 139 -32.93 19.18 -13.34
N ASP A 140 -33.43 19.95 -14.31
CA ASP A 140 -34.46 20.98 -14.09
C ASP A 140 -35.80 20.37 -13.68
N SER A 141 -35.93 19.03 -13.74
CA SER A 141 -37.11 18.33 -13.27
C SER A 141 -36.88 17.75 -11.88
N LEU A 142 -37.77 18.10 -10.97
CA LEU A 142 -37.75 17.60 -9.61
C LEU A 142 -37.99 16.08 -9.66
N TRP A 143 -37.17 15.30 -8.97
CA TRP A 143 -37.38 13.84 -8.93
C TRP A 143 -38.60 13.54 -8.06
N GLU A 144 -39.68 13.02 -8.67
CA GLU A 144 -40.86 12.54 -7.94
C GLU A 144 -40.62 11.12 -7.44
N CYS A 145 -40.41 10.99 -6.13
CA CYS A 145 -40.55 9.69 -5.46
C CYS A 145 -42.04 9.35 -5.39
N GLU A 146 -42.42 8.11 -5.71
CA GLU A 146 -43.80 7.58 -5.73
C GLU A 146 -44.59 7.91 -4.44
N GLY A 147 -45.18 9.10 -4.36
CA GLY A 147 -45.87 9.60 -3.17
C GLY A 147 -45.74 11.09 -2.81
N ASN A 148 -45.41 11.99 -3.76
CA ASN A 148 -45.37 13.46 -3.61
C ASN A 148 -44.13 14.07 -2.91
N THR A 149 -43.01 13.35 -2.82
CA THR A 149 -41.76 13.99 -2.38
C THR A 149 -40.96 14.43 -3.60
N VAL A 150 -40.72 15.73 -3.65
CA VAL A 150 -40.02 16.45 -4.70
C VAL A 150 -38.62 16.76 -4.17
N VAL A 151 -37.59 16.19 -4.77
CA VAL A 151 -36.19 16.41 -4.34
C VAL A 151 -35.46 17.22 -5.43
N GLU A 152 -34.82 18.31 -5.03
CA GLU A 152 -33.95 19.09 -5.91
C GLU A 152 -32.73 18.27 -6.31
N ALA A 153 -32.23 18.46 -7.54
CA ALA A 153 -31.00 17.83 -7.98
C ALA A 153 -29.83 18.22 -7.05
N ILE A 154 -29.02 17.24 -6.64
CA ILE A 154 -27.86 17.49 -5.79
C ILE A 154 -26.85 18.32 -6.59
N ASN A 155 -26.75 19.61 -6.28
CA ASN A 155 -25.68 20.45 -6.79
C ASN A 155 -24.39 20.13 -6.02
N ILE A 156 -23.51 19.37 -6.66
CA ILE A 156 -22.19 19.02 -6.12
C ILE A 156 -21.17 20.18 -6.20
N TYR A 157 -21.54 21.31 -6.80
CA TYR A 157 -20.80 22.56 -6.78
C TYR A 157 -21.63 23.62 -6.03
N PRO A 158 -21.63 23.61 -4.68
CA PRO A 158 -22.42 24.55 -3.89
C PRO A 158 -21.94 26.01 -4.00
N PHE A 159 -20.78 26.24 -4.62
CA PHE A 159 -20.21 27.56 -4.86
C PHE A 159 -19.86 27.73 -6.33
N THR A 160 -20.24 28.86 -6.89
CA THR A 160 -19.80 29.30 -8.22
C THR A 160 -18.33 29.72 -8.18
N LEU A 161 -17.63 29.66 -9.33
CA LEU A 161 -16.23 30.12 -9.42
C LEU A 161 -16.06 31.56 -8.89
N GLU A 162 -17.05 32.42 -9.09
CA GLU A 162 -17.06 33.80 -8.61
C GLU A 162 -17.08 33.90 -7.07
N GLU A 163 -17.78 32.99 -6.38
CA GLU A 163 -17.83 32.94 -4.92
C GLU A 163 -16.53 32.38 -4.32
N LEU A 164 -15.86 31.44 -4.99
CA LEU A 164 -14.57 30.90 -4.56
C LEU A 164 -13.43 31.93 -4.64
N PHE A 165 -13.48 32.85 -5.61
CA PHE A 165 -12.49 33.94 -5.73
C PHE A 165 -12.62 35.00 -4.62
N GLN A 166 -13.82 35.24 -4.08
CA GLN A 166 -14.02 36.25 -3.03
C GLN A 166 -13.34 35.88 -1.70
N TRP A 167 -13.29 34.60 -1.35
CA TRP A 167 -12.64 34.11 -0.13
C TRP A 167 -11.11 34.20 -0.18
N GLN A 168 -10.48 34.28 -1.36
CA GLN A 168 -9.03 34.50 -1.48
C GLN A 168 -8.62 35.97 -1.28
N THR A 169 -9.57 36.92 -1.41
CA THR A 169 -9.27 38.36 -1.33
C THR A 169 -9.57 39.00 0.02
N THR A 170 -10.05 38.22 1.00
CA THR A 170 -10.33 38.68 2.37
C THR A 170 -9.44 38.03 3.43
N GLY A 171 -8.20 37.68 3.06
CA GLY A 171 -7.11 37.35 3.98
C GLY A 171 -6.14 38.51 4.17
#